data_AF-C8PC29-F1
#
_entry.id   AF-C8PC29-F1
#
_cell.length_a   1.000
_cell.length_b   1.000
_cell.length_c   1.000
_cell.angle_alpha   90.00
_cell.angle_beta   90.00
_cell.angle_gamma   90.00
#
_symmetry.space_group_name_H-M   'P 1'
#
loop_
_entity.id
_entity.type
_entity.pdbx_description
1 polymer ?
#
loop_
_entity_poly.entity_id
_entity_poly.type
_entity_poly.pdbx_seq_one_letter_code
_entity_poly.pdbx_strand_id
1 'polypeptide(L)'
;MFQLTENEFENLRCKNFTSSWGGSRYLPNAFTEQGIYMIMTVLRGELAIRQSRVLIRTFKQMKDFIIENQDFIGSKELVQIAIQTNKNKNYIEKIKDKISTLATKEDLKKAI
;
A
#
# COMPACT_ATOMS: atom_id res chain seq x y z
N MET A 1 15.37 3.43 -5.13
CA MET A 1 15.01 3.87 -3.78
C MET A 1 15.01 5.39 -3.77
N PHE A 2 14.18 6.03 -2.94
CA PHE A 2 14.19 7.48 -2.75
C PHE A 2 14.23 7.78 -1.25
N GLN A 3 14.85 8.89 -0.88
CA GLN A 3 14.97 9.29 0.52
C GLN A 3 13.68 9.99 0.95
N LEU A 4 13.15 9.63 2.13
CA LEU A 4 11.97 10.31 2.68
C LEU A 4 12.31 11.75 3.07
N THR A 5 11.33 12.63 3.02
CA THR A 5 11.44 14.00 3.57
C THR A 5 11.28 14.01 5.08
N GLU A 6 11.73 15.08 5.75
CA GLU A 6 11.59 15.24 7.21
C GLU A 6 10.12 15.14 7.66
N ASN A 7 9.21 15.81 6.95
CA ASN A 7 7.77 15.76 7.23
C ASN A 7 7.18 14.34 7.10
N GLU A 8 7.67 13.54 6.14
CA GLU A 8 7.22 12.15 5.96
C GLU A 8 7.79 11.22 7.05
N PHE A 9 8.91 11.58 7.66
CA PHE A 9 9.60 10.80 8.68
C PHE A 9 9.31 11.26 10.13
N GLU A 10 8.67 12.41 10.30
CA GLU A 10 8.51 13.12 11.59
C GLU A 10 7.76 12.30 12.66
N ASN A 11 6.91 11.34 12.24
CA ASN A 11 6.08 10.54 13.14
C ASN A 11 6.60 9.11 13.34
N LEU A 12 7.68 8.97 14.12
CA LEU A 12 8.14 7.67 14.62
C LEU A 12 7.39 7.28 15.90
N ARG A 13 6.14 6.83 15.77
CA ARG A 13 5.42 6.17 16.88
C ARG A 13 5.41 4.67 16.67
N CYS A 14 5.98 3.92 17.62
CA CYS A 14 5.70 2.50 17.74
C CYS A 14 4.62 2.26 18.80
N LYS A 15 3.96 1.11 18.76
CA LYS A 15 2.78 0.78 19.57
C LYS A 15 3.01 0.96 21.09
N ASN A 16 4.25 0.78 21.55
CA ASN A 16 4.56 0.69 22.98
C ASN A 16 5.56 1.75 23.48
N PHE A 17 6.20 2.52 22.59
CA PHE A 17 7.22 3.49 22.98
C PHE A 17 7.22 4.73 22.09
N THR A 18 7.39 5.90 22.71
CA THR A 18 7.68 7.17 22.04
C THR A 18 9.13 7.51 22.34
N SER A 19 9.96 7.52 21.32
CA SER A 19 11.35 7.90 21.44
C SER A 19 11.47 9.43 21.37
N SER A 20 12.16 10.05 22.34
CA SER A 20 12.43 11.50 22.37
C SER A 20 13.78 11.89 21.75
N TRP A 21 14.69 10.93 21.57
CA TRP A 21 16.06 11.16 21.10
C TRP A 21 16.60 10.10 20.14
N GLY A 22 15.78 9.08 19.83
CA GLY A 22 16.15 7.91 19.05
C GLY A 22 15.34 7.81 17.76
N GLY A 23 16.04 7.98 16.64
CA GLY A 23 15.60 7.73 15.28
C GLY A 23 16.83 7.49 14.42
N SER A 24 16.66 7.05 13.18
CA SER A 24 17.77 7.01 12.22
C SER A 24 18.35 8.43 12.08
N ARG A 25 19.67 8.59 12.26
CA ARG A 25 20.37 9.89 12.11
C ARG A 25 20.24 10.47 10.69
N TYR A 26 19.90 9.62 9.74
CA TYR A 26 19.66 9.97 8.35
C TYR A 26 18.24 9.58 7.95
N LEU A 27 17.63 10.40 7.11
CA LEU A 27 16.32 10.08 6.52
C LEU A 27 16.41 8.71 5.82
N PRO A 28 15.50 7.77 6.13
CA PRO A 28 15.56 6.43 5.58
C PRO A 28 15.22 6.45 4.09
N ASN A 29 15.77 5.48 3.37
CA ASN A 29 15.45 5.25 1.97
C ASN A 29 14.21 4.35 1.86
N ALA A 30 13.19 4.84 1.16
CA ALA A 30 12.02 4.07 0.76
C ALA A 30 12.24 3.33 -0.57
N PHE A 31 11.60 2.17 -0.71
CA PHE A 31 11.63 1.40 -1.94
C PHE A 31 10.88 2.13 -3.06
N THR A 32 11.49 2.20 -4.24
CA THR A 32 10.81 2.61 -5.48
C THR A 32 9.97 1.44 -6.01
N GLU A 33 9.20 1.62 -7.09
CA GLU A 33 8.41 0.53 -7.69
C GLU A 33 9.24 -0.75 -7.93
N GLN A 34 10.47 -0.59 -8.40
CA GLN A 34 11.42 -1.70 -8.56
C GLN A 34 11.73 -2.41 -7.24
N GLY A 35 11.80 -1.67 -6.13
CA GLY A 35 11.99 -2.22 -4.79
C GLY A 35 10.74 -2.91 -4.23
N ILE A 36 9.54 -2.45 -4.59
CA ILE A 36 8.29 -3.16 -4.30
C ILE A 36 8.28 -4.52 -5.02
N TYR A 37 8.77 -4.58 -6.25
CA TYR A 37 8.93 -5.84 -6.99
C TYR A 37 9.86 -6.81 -6.25
N MET A 38 10.95 -6.32 -5.64
CA MET A 38 11.86 -7.16 -4.85
C MET A 38 11.20 -7.71 -3.58
N ILE A 39 10.43 -6.90 -2.82
CA ILE A 39 9.74 -7.39 -1.62
C ILE A 39 8.72 -8.48 -1.97
N MET A 40 8.01 -8.32 -3.09
CA MET A 40 7.05 -9.33 -3.54
C MET A 40 7.72 -10.65 -3.93
N THR A 41 9.00 -10.65 -4.34
CA THR A 41 9.76 -11.89 -4.56
C THR A 41 10.19 -12.59 -3.26
N VAL A 42 10.29 -11.86 -2.15
CA VAL A 42 10.63 -12.43 -0.84
C VAL A 42 9.44 -13.21 -0.25
N LEU A 43 8.20 -12.87 -0.64
CA LEU A 43 7.00 -13.61 -0.26
C LEU A 43 6.91 -14.92 -1.05
N ARG A 44 7.28 -16.05 -0.42
CA ARG A 44 7.42 -17.38 -1.07
C ARG A 44 6.13 -18.22 -1.19
N GLY A 45 4.95 -17.62 -1.08
CA GLY A 45 3.67 -18.36 -1.21
C GLY A 45 3.12 -18.36 -2.64
N GLU A 46 2.63 -19.49 -3.14
CA GLU A 46 2.03 -19.61 -4.51
C GLU A 46 0.92 -18.55 -4.74
N LEU A 47 0.09 -18.32 -3.73
CA LEU A 47 -0.93 -17.27 -3.75
C LEU A 47 -0.32 -15.86 -3.82
N ALA A 48 0.72 -15.60 -3.03
CA ALA A 48 1.41 -14.32 -3.02
C ALA A 48 2.13 -14.02 -4.34
N ILE A 49 2.72 -15.05 -4.98
CA ILE A 49 3.37 -14.97 -6.29
C ILE A 49 2.34 -14.66 -7.40
N ARG A 50 1.16 -15.27 -7.35
CA ARG A 50 0.09 -14.98 -8.33
C ARG A 50 -0.45 -13.56 -8.16
N GLN A 51 -0.76 -13.18 -6.92
CA GLN A 51 -1.28 -11.85 -6.57
C GLN A 51 -0.29 -10.74 -6.96
N SER A 52 0.99 -10.93 -6.64
CA SER A 52 2.04 -9.97 -6.99
C SER A 52 2.18 -9.74 -8.49
N ARG A 53 2.18 -10.80 -9.32
CA ARG A 53 2.22 -10.63 -10.78
C ARG A 53 1.05 -9.84 -11.32
N VAL A 54 -0.16 -10.06 -10.79
CA VAL A 54 -1.35 -9.32 -11.20
C VAL A 54 -1.20 -7.85 -10.81
N LEU A 55 -0.80 -7.58 -9.57
CA LEU A 55 -0.60 -6.22 -9.06
C LEU A 55 0.41 -5.43 -9.94
N ILE A 56 1.55 -6.05 -10.26
CA ILE A 56 2.59 -5.43 -11.09
C ILE A 56 2.07 -5.10 -12.50
N ARG A 57 1.34 -6.03 -13.12
CA ARG A 57 0.75 -5.82 -14.46
C ARG A 57 -0.23 -4.67 -14.46
N THR A 58 -1.09 -4.60 -13.44
CA THR A 58 -2.07 -3.51 -13.30
C THR A 58 -1.38 -2.16 -13.11
N PHE A 59 -0.37 -2.07 -12.25
CA PHE A 59 0.39 -0.83 -12.05
C PHE A 59 1.10 -0.37 -13.32
N LYS A 60 1.74 -1.30 -14.04
CA LYS A 60 2.37 -1.00 -15.33
C LYS A 60 1.36 -0.44 -16.33
N GLN A 61 0.21 -1.12 -16.50
CA GLN A 61 -0.85 -0.68 -17.40
C GLN A 61 -1.42 0.70 -17.02
N MET A 62 -1.63 0.95 -15.73
CA MET A 62 -2.07 2.26 -15.25
C MET A 62 -1.06 3.36 -15.57
N LYS A 63 0.24 3.11 -15.34
CA LYS A 63 1.29 4.08 -15.67
C LYS A 63 1.37 4.33 -17.17
N ASP A 64 1.37 3.27 -17.98
CA ASP A 64 1.43 3.38 -19.44
C ASP A 64 0.22 4.16 -19.96
N PHE A 65 -0.98 3.88 -19.45
CA PHE A 65 -2.20 4.65 -19.77
C PHE A 65 -2.07 6.14 -19.41
N ILE A 66 -1.54 6.46 -18.23
CA ILE A 66 -1.36 7.86 -17.81
C ILE A 66 -0.38 8.59 -18.72
N ILE A 67 0.74 7.95 -19.06
CA ILE A 67 1.77 8.53 -19.93
C ILE A 67 1.24 8.72 -21.36
N GLU A 68 0.55 7.73 -21.91
CA GLU A 68 -0.03 7.78 -23.26
C GLU A 68 -1.13 8.84 -23.40
N ASN A 69 -1.82 9.17 -22.31
CA ASN A 69 -2.93 10.14 -22.29
C ASN A 69 -2.57 11.42 -21.52
N GLN A 70 -1.29 11.73 -21.32
CA GLN A 70 -0.84 12.89 -20.53
C GLN A 70 -1.47 14.20 -20.98
N ASP A 71 -1.66 14.38 -22.30
CA ASP A 71 -2.26 15.57 -22.89
C ASP A 71 -3.79 15.62 -22.76
N PHE A 72 -4.43 14.48 -22.45
CA PHE A 72 -5.90 14.31 -22.38
C PHE A 72 -6.45 14.18 -20.95
N ILE A 73 -5.58 14.02 -19.94
CA ILE A 73 -6.02 13.95 -18.54
C ILE A 73 -6.37 15.37 -18.08
N GLY A 74 -7.62 15.75 -18.31
CA GLY A 74 -8.19 16.99 -17.82
C GLY A 74 -8.54 16.90 -16.33
N SER A 75 -8.91 18.06 -15.77
CA SER A 75 -9.41 18.15 -14.38
C SER A 75 -10.61 17.23 -14.11
N LYS A 76 -11.38 16.89 -15.16
CA LYS A 76 -12.56 16.02 -15.07
C LYS A 76 -12.18 14.55 -14.84
N GLU A 77 -11.19 14.01 -15.54
CA GLU A 77 -10.68 12.65 -15.31
C GLU A 77 -10.09 12.52 -13.90
N LEU A 78 -9.36 13.53 -13.43
CA LEU A 78 -8.79 13.55 -12.07
C LEU A 78 -9.88 13.49 -10.99
N VAL A 79 -10.97 14.23 -11.17
CA VAL A 79 -12.12 14.19 -10.25
C VAL A 79 -12.77 12.80 -10.25
N GLN A 80 -12.92 12.16 -11.42
CA GLN A 80 -13.46 10.81 -11.49
C GLN A 80 -12.55 9.78 -10.79
N ILE A 81 -11.24 9.88 -10.98
CA ILE A 81 -10.25 9.05 -10.30
C ILE A 81 -10.33 9.25 -8.78
N ALA A 82 -10.44 10.50 -8.32
CA ALA A 82 -10.58 10.81 -6.90
C ALA A 82 -11.86 10.20 -6.30
N ILE A 83 -13.00 10.32 -7.00
CA ILE A 83 -14.27 9.71 -6.60
C ILE A 83 -14.15 8.18 -6.53
N GLN A 84 -13.55 7.56 -7.54
CA GLN A 84 -13.38 6.11 -7.58
C GLN A 84 -12.44 5.62 -6.48
N THR A 85 -11.38 6.38 -6.18
CA THR A 85 -10.45 6.09 -5.07
C THR A 85 -11.16 6.13 -3.73
N ASN A 86 -12.05 7.10 -3.52
CA ASN A 86 -12.84 7.21 -2.29
C ASN A 86 -13.82 6.03 -2.13
N LYS A 87 -14.50 5.63 -3.21
CA LYS A 87 -15.32 4.40 -3.23
C LYS A 87 -14.49 3.16 -2.90
N ASN A 88 -13.34 3.00 -3.53
CA ASN A 88 -12.43 1.87 -3.29
C ASN A 88 -11.96 1.84 -1.82
N LYS A 89 -11.63 2.99 -1.23
CA LYS A 89 -11.28 3.10 0.19
C LYS A 89 -12.40 2.57 1.09
N ASN A 90 -13.65 2.97 0.84
CA ASN A 90 -14.80 2.48 1.60
C ASN A 90 -15.02 0.97 1.42
N TYR A 91 -14.76 0.41 0.23
CA TYR A 91 -14.79 -1.05 0.02
C TYR A 91 -13.69 -1.76 0.82
N ILE A 92 -12.48 -1.21 0.87
CA ILE A 92 -11.37 -1.76 1.65
C ILE A 92 -11.69 -1.72 3.15
N GLU A 93 -12.28 -0.64 3.66
CA GLU A 93 -12.72 -0.57 5.07
C GLU A 93 -13.75 -1.66 5.39
N LYS A 94 -14.76 -1.85 4.53
CA LYS A 94 -15.73 -2.94 4.69
C LYS A 94 -15.08 -4.32 4.65
N ILE A 95 -14.08 -4.54 3.80
CA ILE A 95 -13.32 -5.79 3.75
C ILE A 95 -12.54 -5.99 5.03
N LYS A 96 -11.89 -4.95 5.54
CA LYS A 96 -11.15 -4.98 6.82
C LYS A 96 -12.07 -5.38 7.98
N ASP A 97 -13.27 -4.82 8.05
CA ASP A 97 -14.26 -5.16 9.08
C ASP A 97 -14.76 -6.62 8.95
N LYS A 98 -14.91 -7.13 7.72
CA LYS A 98 -15.22 -8.54 7.50
C LYS A 98 -14.08 -9.47 7.88
N ILE A 99 -12.83 -9.11 7.60
CA ILE A 99 -11.66 -9.92 7.95
C ILE A 99 -11.48 -9.96 9.47
N SER A 100 -11.67 -8.85 10.18
CA SER A 100 -11.55 -8.82 11.65
C SER A 100 -12.63 -9.68 12.33
N THR A 101 -13.85 -9.69 11.80
CA THR A 101 -14.94 -10.56 12.29
C THR A 101 -14.76 -12.04 11.94
N LEU A 102 -14.05 -12.36 10.86
CA LEU A 102 -13.70 -13.73 10.50
C LEU A 102 -12.53 -14.26 11.35
N ALA A 103 -11.48 -13.46 11.55
CA ALA A 103 -10.35 -13.82 12.40
C ALA A 103 -10.78 -14.14 13.84
N THR A 104 -11.65 -13.32 14.42
CA THR A 104 -12.21 -13.56 15.77
C THR A 104 -13.06 -14.84 15.85
N LYS A 105 -13.78 -15.22 14.78
CA LYS A 105 -14.52 -16.50 14.73
C LYS A 105 -13.61 -17.71 14.59
N GLU A 106 -12.51 -17.61 13.84
CA GLU A 106 -11.51 -18.69 13.73
C GLU A 106 -10.75 -18.89 15.04
N ASP A 107 -10.43 -17.81 15.74
CA ASP A 107 -9.77 -17.86 17.05
C ASP A 107 -10.67 -18.53 18.11
N LEU A 108 -11.98 -18.26 18.10
CA LEU A 108 -12.96 -18.94 18.96
C LEU A 108 -13.11 -20.44 18.63
N LYS A 109 -12.97 -20.83 17.35
CA LYS A 109 -13.06 -22.22 16.90
C LYS A 109 -11.82 -23.06 17.23
N LYS A 110 -10.68 -22.43 17.48
CA LYS A 110 -9.43 -23.09 17.93
C LYS A 110 -9.36 -23.26 19.45
N ALA A 111 -10.16 -22.51 20.21
CA ALA A 111 -10.18 -22.52 21.67
C ALA A 111 -11.23 -23.47 22.27
N ILE A 112 -12.07 -24.08 21.43
CA ILE A 112 -13.04 -25.14 21.76
C ILE A 112 -12.54 -26.43 21.12
#